data_AF-A0A357JGT7-F1
#
_entry.id   AF-A0A357JGT7-F1
#
_cell.length_a   1.000
_cell.length_b   1.000
_cell.length_c   1.000
_cell.angle_alpha   90.00
_cell.angle_beta   90.00
_cell.angle_gamma   90.00
#
_symmetry.space_group_name_H-M   'P 1'
#
loop_
_entity.id
_entity.type
_entity.pdbx_description
1 polymer ?
#
loop_
_entity_poly.entity_id
_entity_poly.type
_entity_poly.pdbx_seq_one_letter_code
_entity_poly.pdbx_strand_id
1 'polypeptide(L)'
;MKYKKWSLDQKLEILSVSEEIGIVESCRKYGLSTGTFYSWKKKFEHQGEAGLKVTYNTKSKELKAAEEENRILRKLLSDREIELEVQRELLKKKFGTSDPRKI
;
A
#
# COMPACT_ATOMS: atom_id res chain seq x y z
N MET A 1 -1.59 25.16 17.48
CA MET A 1 -3.03 24.88 17.30
C MET A 1 -3.28 23.43 17.69
N LYS A 2 -4.12 23.13 18.70
CA LYS A 2 -4.43 21.75 19.10
C LYS A 2 -5.56 21.23 18.22
N TYR A 3 -5.32 20.14 17.49
CA TYR A 3 -6.34 19.48 16.68
C TYR A 3 -7.20 18.56 17.55
N LYS A 4 -8.52 18.60 17.35
CA LYS A 4 -9.47 17.70 18.02
C LYS A 4 -9.19 16.27 17.53
N LYS A 5 -8.84 15.36 18.45
CA LYS A 5 -8.73 13.94 18.15
C LYS A 5 -10.11 13.31 18.29
N TRP A 6 -10.50 12.53 17.29
CA TRP A 6 -11.78 11.82 17.26
C TRP A 6 -11.54 10.33 17.43
N SER A 7 -12.23 9.70 18.39
CA SER A 7 -12.21 8.25 18.56
C SER A 7 -12.92 7.55 17.39
N LEU A 8 -12.79 6.23 17.27
CA LEU A 8 -13.52 5.47 16.25
C LEU A 8 -15.03 5.61 16.45
N ASP A 9 -15.50 5.42 17.67
CA ASP A 9 -16.93 5.46 18.01
C ASP A 9 -17.54 6.82 17.68
N GLN A 10 -16.82 7.92 17.98
CA GLN A 10 -17.28 9.26 17.63
C GLN A 10 -17.40 9.46 16.11
N LYS A 11 -16.48 8.90 15.31
CA LYS A 11 -16.57 8.99 13.85
C LYS A 11 -17.77 8.22 13.32
N LEU A 12 -18.02 7.03 13.86
CA LEU A 12 -19.17 6.19 13.49
C LEU A 12 -20.49 6.85 13.87
N GLU A 13 -20.58 7.41 15.08
CA GLU A 13 -21.73 8.17 15.53
C GLU A 13 -22.03 9.34 14.59
N ILE A 14 -21.01 10.14 14.24
CA ILE A 14 -21.18 11.31 13.36
C ILE A 14 -21.64 10.91 11.95
N LEU A 15 -21.11 9.81 11.41
CA LEU A 15 -21.54 9.29 10.11
C LEU A 15 -22.99 8.81 10.17
N SER A 16 -23.37 8.06 11.19
CA SER A 16 -24.76 7.61 11.40
C SER A 16 -25.73 8.79 11.52
N VAL A 17 -25.44 9.74 12.42
CA VAL A 17 -26.28 10.93 12.62
C VAL A 17 -26.41 11.75 11.33
N SER A 18 -25.38 11.80 10.50
CA SER A 18 -25.45 12.53 9.22
C SER A 18 -26.43 11.93 8.21
N GLU A 19 -26.77 10.65 8.34
CA GLU A 19 -27.80 10.01 7.50
C GLU A 19 -29.21 10.45 7.93
N GLU A 20 -29.40 10.77 9.21
CA GLU A 20 -30.67 11.24 9.75
C GLU A 20 -30.91 12.74 9.52
N ILE A 21 -29.93 13.59 9.87
CA ILE A 21 -30.09 15.06 9.88
C ILE A 21 -29.37 15.77 8.72
N GLY A 22 -28.64 15.02 7.90
CA GLY A 22 -27.83 15.55 6.82
C GLY A 22 -26.42 15.98 7.23
N ILE A 23 -25.52 16.00 6.24
CA ILE A 23 -24.08 16.22 6.43
C ILE A 23 -23.76 17.60 7.02
N VAL A 24 -24.38 18.66 6.48
CA VAL A 24 -24.08 20.05 6.88
C VAL A 24 -24.50 20.29 8.32
N GLU A 25 -25.67 19.79 8.72
CA GLU A 25 -26.19 19.96 10.07
C GLU A 25 -25.42 19.13 11.08
N SER A 26 -25.07 17.87 10.73
CA SER A 26 -24.17 17.04 11.54
C SER A 26 -22.80 17.72 11.74
N CYS A 27 -22.21 18.28 10.67
CA CYS A 27 -20.95 19.00 10.77
C CYS A 27 -21.02 20.20 11.74
N ARG A 28 -22.12 20.98 11.71
CA ARG A 28 -22.36 22.09 12.64
C ARG A 28 -22.52 21.60 14.08
N LYS A 29 -23.35 20.57 14.30
CA LYS A 29 -23.62 19.98 15.62
C LYS A 29 -22.35 19.52 16.34
N TYR A 30 -21.44 18.88 15.62
CA TYR A 30 -20.22 18.29 16.19
C TYR A 30 -18.99 19.21 16.09
N GLY A 31 -19.10 20.38 15.45
CA GLY A 31 -17.98 21.28 15.18
C GLY A 31 -16.94 20.64 14.25
N LEU A 32 -17.40 19.88 13.27
CA LEU A 32 -16.59 19.15 12.29
C LEU A 32 -16.57 19.92 10.96
N SER A 33 -15.41 19.97 10.30
CA SER A 33 -15.36 20.51 8.94
C SER A 33 -15.94 19.51 7.93
N THR A 34 -16.64 20.01 6.91
CA THR A 34 -17.19 19.16 5.82
C THR A 34 -16.10 18.37 5.11
N GLY A 35 -14.91 18.94 4.93
CA GLY A 35 -13.75 18.23 4.35
C GLY A 35 -13.31 17.02 5.19
N THR A 36 -13.28 17.16 6.51
CA THR A 36 -12.99 16.03 7.41
C THR A 36 -14.07 14.95 7.31
N PHE A 37 -15.34 15.37 7.29
CA PHE A 37 -16.47 14.44 7.13
C PHE A 37 -16.36 13.63 5.84
N TYR A 38 -16.20 14.28 4.69
CA TYR A 38 -16.09 13.57 3.40
C TYR A 38 -14.86 12.66 3.35
N SER A 39 -13.74 13.04 3.97
CA SER A 39 -12.59 12.16 4.08
C SER A 39 -12.90 10.90 4.90
N TRP A 40 -13.71 11.00 5.95
CA TRP A 40 -14.14 9.83 6.73
C TRP A 40 -15.13 8.98 5.95
N LYS A 41 -16.15 9.61 5.34
CA LYS A 41 -17.15 8.91 4.54
C LYS A 41 -16.50 8.09 3.42
N LYS A 42 -15.57 8.69 2.66
CA LYS A 42 -14.81 7.97 1.62
C LYS A 42 -14.02 6.78 2.18
N LYS A 43 -13.36 6.95 3.33
CA LYS A 43 -12.60 5.85 3.98
C LYS A 43 -13.52 4.73 4.45
N PHE A 44 -14.68 5.09 5.00
CA PHE A 44 -15.70 4.14 5.44
C PHE A 44 -16.31 3.38 4.26
N GLU A 45 -16.63 4.05 3.15
CA GLU A 45 -17.13 3.41 1.92
C GLU A 45 -16.13 2.40 1.33
N HIS A 46 -14.82 2.69 1.39
CA HIS A 46 -13.79 1.81 0.83
C HIS A 46 -13.35 0.66 1.75
N GLN A 47 -13.30 0.88 3.07
CA GLN A 47 -12.65 -0.03 4.03
C GLN A 47 -13.51 -0.32 5.27
N GLY A 48 -14.78 0.11 5.28
CA GLY A 48 -15.66 0.03 6.44
C GLY A 48 -15.09 0.74 7.67
N GLU A 49 -15.40 0.22 8.85
CA GLU A 49 -14.89 0.75 10.12
C GLU A 49 -13.35 0.75 10.21
N ALA A 50 -12.70 -0.21 9.55
CA ALA A 50 -11.24 -0.30 9.51
C ALA A 50 -10.59 0.95 8.87
N GLY A 51 -11.28 1.57 7.90
CA GLY A 51 -10.84 2.81 7.27
C GLY A 51 -10.89 4.03 8.20
N LEU A 52 -11.71 4.00 9.25
CA LEU A 52 -11.85 5.09 10.22
C LEU A 52 -10.90 4.95 11.42
N LYS A 53 -10.36 3.75 11.65
CA LYS A 53 -9.31 3.52 12.64
C LYS A 53 -8.09 4.36 12.27
N VAL A 54 -7.41 4.88 13.28
CA VAL A 54 -6.12 5.57 13.09
C VAL A 54 -5.13 4.50 12.64
N THR A 55 -4.99 4.34 11.34
CA THR A 55 -3.85 3.65 10.75
C THR A 55 -2.66 4.59 10.92
N TYR A 56 -1.92 4.39 12.01
CA TYR A 56 -0.50 4.68 11.92
C TYR A 56 -0.03 3.92 10.67
N ASN A 57 0.66 4.58 9.74
CA ASN A 57 1.31 3.88 8.64
C ASN A 57 2.45 3.05 9.25
N THR A 58 2.07 1.95 9.89
CA THR A 58 2.91 0.91 10.47
C THR A 58 3.21 -0.09 9.38
N LYS A 59 3.69 0.36 8.22
CA LYS A 59 4.70 -0.48 7.58
C LYS A 59 5.82 -0.56 8.60
N SER A 60 5.90 -1.70 9.31
CA SER A 60 6.98 -1.97 10.25
C SER A 60 8.30 -1.60 9.58
N LYS A 61 9.27 -1.08 10.35
CA LYS A 61 10.62 -0.88 9.81
C LYS A 61 11.13 -2.16 9.15
N GLU A 62 10.75 -3.31 9.70
CA GLU A 62 11.03 -4.65 9.16
C GLU A 62 10.36 -4.89 7.81
N LEU A 63 9.07 -4.50 7.65
CA LEU A 63 8.38 -4.67 6.37
C LEU A 63 9.03 -3.81 5.27
N LYS A 64 9.43 -2.58 5.58
CA LYS A 64 10.14 -1.72 4.62
C LYS A 64 11.53 -2.29 4.26
N ALA A 65 12.26 -2.79 5.25
CA ALA A 65 13.55 -3.42 5.02
C ALA A 65 13.41 -4.68 4.15
N ALA A 66 12.42 -5.54 4.44
CA ALA A 66 12.14 -6.75 3.68
C ALA A 66 11.68 -6.45 2.23
N GLU A 67 10.91 -5.37 2.02
CA GLU A 67 10.52 -4.90 0.69
C GLU A 67 11.75 -4.43 -0.12
N GLU A 68 12.67 -3.70 0.50
CA GLU A 68 13.91 -3.24 -0.16
C GLU A 68 14.87 -4.40 -0.46
N GLU A 69 15.03 -5.34 0.48
CA GLU A 69 15.82 -6.54 0.25
C GLU A 69 15.27 -7.36 -0.91
N ASN A 70 13.95 -7.57 -0.98
CA ASN A 70 13.31 -8.22 -2.13
C ASN A 70 13.59 -7.49 -3.45
N ARG A 71 13.54 -6.16 -3.45
CA ARG A 71 13.84 -5.37 -4.64
C ARG A 71 15.30 -5.58 -5.10
N ILE A 72 16.25 -5.58 -4.17
CA ILE A 72 17.66 -5.84 -4.46
C ILE A 72 17.86 -7.26 -4.99
N LEU A 73 17.29 -8.26 -4.31
CA LEU A 73 17.40 -9.67 -4.71
C LEU A 73 16.83 -9.92 -6.10
N ARG A 74 15.66 -9.36 -6.42
CA ARG A 74 15.06 -9.46 -7.76
C ARG A 74 15.94 -8.84 -8.83
N LYS A 75 16.56 -7.69 -8.53
CA LYS A 75 17.49 -7.05 -9.46
C LYS A 75 18.72 -7.93 -9.70
N LEU A 76 19.35 -8.41 -8.64
CA LEU A 76 20.52 -9.29 -8.75
C LEU A 76 20.21 -10.57 -9.52
N LEU A 77 19.05 -11.17 -9.28
CA LEU A 77 18.61 -12.36 -10.02
C LEU A 77 18.47 -12.04 -11.51
N SER A 78 17.79 -10.95 -11.86
CA SER A 78 17.62 -10.54 -13.25
C SER A 78 18.97 -10.26 -13.94
N ASP A 79 19.88 -9.56 -13.26
CA ASP A 79 21.22 -9.29 -13.79
C ASP A 79 22.00 -10.60 -14.05
N ARG A 80 21.87 -11.60 -13.15
CA ARG A 80 22.48 -12.93 -13.32
C ARG A 80 21.86 -13.75 -14.45
N GLU A 81 20.54 -13.70 -14.61
CA GLU A 81 19.86 -14.36 -15.72
C GLU A 81 20.31 -13.81 -17.07
N ILE A 82 20.46 -12.48 -17.17
CA ILE A 82 20.99 -11.81 -18.36
C ILE A 82 22.44 -12.25 -18.61
N GLU A 83 23.29 -12.25 -17.58
CA GLU A 83 24.69 -12.70 -17.69
C GLU A 83 24.78 -14.15 -18.19
N LEU A 84 23.96 -15.05 -17.64
CA LEU A 84 23.91 -16.45 -18.05
C LEU A 84 23.46 -16.61 -19.50
N GLU A 85 22.46 -15.84 -19.95
CA GLU A 85 21.98 -15.89 -21.33
C GLU A 85 23.07 -15.42 -22.30
N VAL A 86 23.76 -14.32 -21.99
CA VAL A 86 24.90 -13.85 -22.79
C VAL A 86 26.01 -14.90 -22.85
N GLN A 87 26.36 -15.53 -21.72
CA GLN A 87 27.35 -16.60 -21.69
C GLN A 87 26.94 -17.80 -22.56
N ARG A 88 25.67 -18.21 -22.51
CA ARG A 88 25.13 -19.30 -23.34
C ARG A 88 25.22 -18.96 -24.82
N GLU A 89 24.86 -17.74 -25.22
CA GLU A 89 24.95 -17.29 -26.61
C GLU A 89 26.40 -17.24 -27.11
N LEU A 90 27.34 -16.78 -26.28
CA LEU A 90 28.77 -16.79 -26.61
C LEU A 90 29.30 -18.22 -26.79
N LEU A 91 28.89 -19.16 -25.94
CA LEU A 91 29.27 -20.58 -26.06
C LEU A 91 28.69 -21.21 -27.33
N LYS A 92 27.40 -20.97 -27.63
CA LYS A 92 26.77 -21.43 -28.88
C LYS A 92 27.51 -20.90 -30.10
N LYS A 93 27.90 -19.62 -30.11
CA LYS A 93 28.67 -19.01 -31.20
C LYS A 93 30.07 -19.60 -31.33
N LYS A 94 30.75 -19.89 -30.20
CA LYS A 94 32.12 -20.40 -30.19
C LYS A 94 32.22 -21.87 -30.62
N PHE A 95 31.27 -22.70 -30.20
CA PHE A 95 31.36 -24.16 -30.38
C PHE A 95 30.38 -24.72 -31.43
N GLY A 96 29.48 -23.92 -31.99
CA GLY A 96 28.37 -24.43 -32.80
C GLY A 96 27.42 -25.28 -31.97
N THR A 97 26.24 -25.63 -32.50
CA THR A 97 25.22 -26.41 -31.80
C THR A 97 25.59 -27.90 -31.64
N SER A 98 26.74 -28.20 -31.03
CA SER A 98 27.03 -29.50 -30.43
C SER A 98 27.30 -29.28 -28.96
N ASP A 99 26.28 -29.53 -28.14
CA ASP A 99 26.34 -29.47 -26.68
C ASP A 99 27.38 -30.49 -26.15
N PRO A 100 28.52 -30.07 -25.58
CA PRO A 100 29.51 -30.98 -25.02
C PRO A 100 29.05 -31.64 -23.70
N ARG A 101 27.86 -31.28 -23.18
CA ARG A 101 27.27 -31.87 -21.97
C ARG A 101 26.13 -32.86 -22.26
N LYS A 102 25.89 -33.21 -23.53
CA LYS A 102 25.13 -34.42 -23.90
C LYS A 102 26.09 -35.60 -24.08
N ILE A 103 26.49 -36.21 -22.97
CA ILE A 103 26.88 -37.62 -22.86
C ILE A 103 26.08 -38.18 -21.69
#